data_AF-A0A6J1W7F3-F1
#
_entry.id   AF-A0A6J1W7F3-F1
#
_cell.length_a   1.000
_cell.length_b   1.000
_cell.length_c   1.000
_cell.angle_alpha   90.00
_cell.angle_beta   90.00
_cell.angle_gamma   90.00
#
_symmetry.space_group_name_H-M   'P 1'
#
loop_
_entity.id
_entity.type
_entity.pdbx_description
1 polymer ?
#
loop_
_entity_poly.entity_id
_entity_poly.type
_entity_poly.pdbx_seq_one_letter_code
_entity_poly.pdbx_strand_id
1 'polypeptide(L)'
;MEENNDDTKSEPVKRNYSVKLMLKFALIVVLATGLAYTHYRYVSYLFENDRNFSYLSEMEREMSFRTEMGFYYSYYKTIVEERPFVAGISKLMYDRLVEYPKDVNAFNRFNIHPEVLIGSIYRYFEPLLNTTAHRQCHMVDRGEGLAPVESCVGIGQPIIFYLEAIWWLAGLTVAGLFLHATALRSVFRNCLYFL
;
A
#
# COMPACT_ATOMS: atom_id res chain seq x y z
N MET A 1 30.37 -48.21 -43.53
CA MET A 1 30.52 -46.78 -43.81
C MET A 1 29.16 -46.18 -43.54
N GLU A 2 29.10 -45.31 -42.54
CA GLU A 2 28.06 -44.29 -42.26
C GLU A 2 26.62 -44.79 -41.99
N GLU A 3 25.82 -44.21 -41.10
CA GLU A 3 25.98 -43.31 -39.96
C GLU A 3 24.62 -43.34 -39.24
N ASN A 4 24.63 -43.09 -37.92
CA ASN A 4 23.48 -43.10 -37.03
C ASN A 4 22.36 -42.13 -37.48
N ASN A 5 21.10 -42.49 -37.21
CA ASN A 5 20.04 -41.49 -37.02
C ASN A 5 18.97 -42.02 -36.06
N ASP A 6 19.33 -42.10 -34.78
CA ASP A 6 18.40 -42.23 -33.65
C ASP A 6 18.34 -40.86 -32.94
N ASP A 7 17.64 -39.90 -33.55
CA ASP A 7 17.48 -38.55 -32.97
C ASP A 7 16.09 -37.99 -33.25
N THR A 8 15.01 -38.69 -32.84
CA THR A 8 13.68 -38.04 -32.78
C THR A 8 12.70 -38.70 -31.81
N LYS A 9 12.97 -38.75 -30.49
CA LYS A 9 11.90 -39.12 -29.52
C LYS A 9 12.05 -38.67 -28.06
N SER A 10 12.72 -37.55 -27.77
CA SER A 10 12.87 -37.03 -26.40
C SER A 10 11.91 -35.87 -26.01
N GLU A 11 11.07 -35.38 -26.92
CA GLU A 11 10.32 -34.11 -26.74
C GLU A 11 8.94 -34.12 -26.01
N PRO A 12 8.13 -35.21 -25.92
CA PRO A 12 6.78 -35.10 -25.35
C PRO A 12 6.75 -35.04 -23.81
N VAL A 13 7.71 -35.67 -23.13
CA VAL A 13 7.74 -35.78 -21.66
C VAL A 13 8.20 -34.47 -21.01
N LYS A 14 9.23 -33.82 -21.58
CA LYS A 14 9.79 -32.56 -21.07
C LYS A 14 8.78 -31.40 -21.17
N ARG A 15 7.98 -31.35 -22.25
CA ARG A 15 6.93 -30.35 -22.47
C ARG A 15 5.80 -30.47 -21.45
N ASN A 16 5.31 -31.69 -21.18
CA ASN A 16 4.26 -31.92 -20.18
C ASN A 16 4.68 -31.57 -18.75
N TYR A 17 5.97 -31.75 -18.42
CA TYR A 17 6.52 -31.35 -17.12
C TYR A 17 6.57 -29.82 -16.95
N SER A 18 7.04 -29.11 -17.98
CA SER A 18 7.11 -27.63 -17.97
C SER A 18 5.72 -26.98 -17.84
N VAL A 19 4.71 -27.48 -18.57
CA VAL A 19 3.33 -26.96 -18.49
C VAL A 19 2.72 -27.17 -17.11
N LYS A 20 2.93 -28.35 -16.49
CA LYS A 20 2.46 -28.61 -15.12
C LYS A 20 3.12 -27.70 -14.08
N LEU A 21 4.39 -27.34 -14.28
CA LEU A 21 5.09 -26.41 -13.41
C LEU A 21 4.54 -24.98 -13.57
N MET A 22 4.34 -24.53 -14.81
CA MET A 22 3.74 -23.22 -15.11
C MET A 22 2.33 -23.08 -14.52
N LEU A 23 1.49 -24.12 -14.66
CA LEU A 23 0.14 -24.13 -14.08
C LEU A 23 0.16 -24.04 -12.55
N LYS A 24 1.12 -24.70 -11.89
CA LYS A 24 1.29 -24.60 -10.42
C LYS A 24 1.70 -23.20 -9.99
N PHE A 25 2.66 -22.60 -10.69
CA PHE A 25 3.06 -21.21 -10.41
C PHE A 25 1.91 -20.24 -10.64
N ALA A 26 1.19 -20.37 -11.76
CA ALA A 26 0.01 -19.56 -12.05
C ALA A 26 -1.06 -19.69 -10.94
N LEU A 27 -1.35 -20.90 -10.47
CA LEU A 27 -2.30 -21.13 -9.37
C LEU A 27 -1.84 -20.45 -8.08
N ILE A 28 -0.55 -20.55 -7.72
CA ILE A 28 -0.01 -19.89 -6.53
C ILE A 28 -0.15 -18.36 -6.63
N VAL A 29 0.17 -17.78 -7.80
CA VAL A 29 0.04 -16.34 -8.02
C VAL A 29 -1.43 -15.91 -7.91
N VAL A 30 -2.35 -16.64 -8.53
CA VAL A 30 -3.80 -16.34 -8.46
C VAL A 30 -4.29 -16.37 -7.01
N LEU A 31 -3.90 -17.38 -6.23
CA LEU A 31 -4.25 -17.47 -4.81
C LEU A 31 -3.64 -16.32 -4.01
N ALA A 32 -2.37 -15.97 -4.25
CA ALA A 32 -1.71 -14.86 -3.58
C ALA A 32 -2.42 -13.53 -3.85
N THR A 33 -2.76 -13.25 -5.12
CA THR A 33 -3.51 -12.04 -5.49
C THR A 33 -4.92 -12.02 -4.93
N GLY A 34 -5.60 -13.18 -4.88
CA GLY A 34 -6.93 -13.30 -4.31
C GLY A 34 -6.95 -13.02 -2.81
N LEU A 35 -5.96 -13.54 -2.08
CA LEU A 35 -5.78 -13.26 -0.65
C LEU A 35 -5.45 -11.79 -0.40
N ALA A 36 -4.55 -11.21 -1.22
CA ALA A 36 -4.19 -9.79 -1.13
C ALA A 36 -5.41 -8.89 -1.28
N TYR A 37 -6.20 -9.11 -2.34
CA TYR A 37 -7.40 -8.31 -2.62
C TYR A 37 -8.47 -8.50 -1.54
N THR A 38 -8.70 -9.73 -1.10
CA THR A 38 -9.66 -10.01 -0.02
C THR A 38 -9.25 -9.32 1.27
N HIS A 39 -7.97 -9.34 1.63
CA HIS A 39 -7.47 -8.68 2.82
C HIS A 39 -7.60 -7.15 2.73
N TYR A 40 -7.22 -6.56 1.59
CA TYR A 40 -7.43 -5.14 1.29
C TYR A 40 -8.89 -4.72 1.53
N ARG A 41 -9.85 -5.44 0.91
CA ARG A 41 -11.29 -5.14 1.06
C ARG A 41 -11.81 -5.35 2.48
N TYR A 42 -11.31 -6.37 3.16
CA TYR A 42 -11.71 -6.67 4.52
C TYR A 42 -11.28 -5.56 5.48
N VAL A 43 -10.01 -5.13 5.41
CA VAL A 43 -9.46 -4.08 6.27
C VAL A 43 -10.14 -2.74 5.97
N SER A 44 -10.34 -2.39 4.69
CA SER A 44 -11.03 -1.15 4.33
C SER A 44 -12.47 -1.11 4.86
N TYR A 45 -13.20 -2.21 4.73
CA TYR A 45 -14.58 -2.31 5.24
C TYR A 45 -14.63 -2.27 6.77
N LEU A 46 -13.73 -2.99 7.43
CA LEU A 46 -13.64 -3.00 8.89
C LEU A 46 -13.33 -1.59 9.43
N PHE A 47 -12.40 -0.88 8.78
CA PHE A 47 -12.04 0.49 9.15
C PHE A 47 -13.23 1.44 9.00
N GLU A 48 -13.94 1.37 7.87
CA GLU A 48 -15.12 2.20 7.65
C GLU A 48 -16.24 1.90 8.65
N ASN A 49 -16.47 0.61 8.96
CA ASN A 49 -17.50 0.22 9.92
C ASN A 49 -17.16 0.62 11.37
N ASP A 50 -15.89 0.61 11.76
CA ASP A 50 -15.44 1.04 13.10
C ASP A 50 -15.50 2.57 13.26
N ARG A 51 -15.07 3.31 12.24
CA ARG A 51 -14.85 4.75 12.34
C ARG A 51 -15.89 5.63 11.68
N ASN A 52 -16.72 5.06 10.79
CA ASN A 52 -17.63 5.82 9.92
C ASN A 52 -16.91 6.98 9.22
N PHE A 53 -15.71 6.70 8.70
CA PHE A 53 -14.74 7.71 8.30
C PHE A 53 -15.25 8.62 7.18
N SER A 54 -16.10 8.08 6.29
CA SER A 54 -16.73 8.85 5.22
C SER A 54 -17.62 9.98 5.73
N TYR A 55 -18.25 9.81 6.90
CA TYR A 55 -19.19 10.77 7.46
C TYR A 55 -18.54 11.85 8.32
N LEU A 56 -17.26 11.73 8.64
CA LEU A 56 -16.54 12.70 9.45
C LEU A 56 -16.13 13.93 8.61
N SER A 57 -16.06 15.10 9.26
CA SER A 57 -15.42 16.27 8.66
C SER A 57 -13.90 16.08 8.55
N GLU A 58 -13.23 16.84 7.69
CA GLU A 58 -11.78 16.70 7.47
C GLU A 58 -10.97 16.86 8.75
N MET A 59 -11.29 17.87 9.57
CA MET A 59 -10.61 18.06 10.86
C MET A 59 -10.83 16.90 11.84
N GLU A 60 -12.05 16.35 11.89
CA GLU A 60 -12.34 15.18 12.73
C GLU A 60 -11.60 13.94 12.27
N ARG A 61 -11.48 13.74 10.95
CA ARG A 61 -10.68 12.64 10.39
C ARG A 61 -9.21 12.76 10.80
N GLU A 62 -8.64 13.95 10.73
CA GLU A 62 -7.25 14.17 11.17
C GLU A 62 -7.08 13.94 12.67
N MET A 63 -8.03 14.40 13.49
CA MET A 63 -8.01 14.14 14.94
C MET A 63 -8.25 12.67 15.30
N SER A 64 -8.84 11.88 14.41
CA SER A 64 -9.09 10.45 14.63
C SER A 64 -7.80 9.62 14.59
N PHE A 65 -6.77 10.11 13.88
CA PHE A 65 -5.43 9.52 13.90
C PHE A 65 -4.70 9.93 15.17
N ARG A 66 -4.57 8.97 16.08
CA ARG A 66 -3.84 9.16 17.34
C ARG A 66 -2.45 8.55 17.27
N THR A 67 -1.57 9.09 18.10
CA THR A 67 -0.22 8.59 18.36
C THR A 67 0.59 8.37 17.08
N GLU A 68 0.97 7.13 16.80
CA GLU A 68 1.87 6.73 15.72
C GLU A 68 1.24 6.95 14.34
N MET A 69 -0.05 6.65 14.18
CA MET A 69 -0.74 6.84 12.90
C MET A 69 -0.78 8.32 12.50
N GLY A 70 -1.08 9.20 13.47
CA GLY A 70 -1.08 10.65 13.25
C GLY A 70 0.32 11.19 12.99
N PHE A 71 1.33 10.64 13.65
CA PHE A 71 2.73 10.99 13.45
C PHE A 71 3.19 10.70 12.02
N TYR A 72 3.00 9.48 11.49
CA TYR A 72 3.35 9.16 10.10
C TYR A 72 2.54 9.98 9.08
N TYR A 73 1.23 10.12 9.31
CA TYR A 73 0.37 10.93 8.45
C TYR A 73 0.82 12.40 8.37
N SER A 74 1.35 12.98 9.46
CA SER A 74 1.83 14.36 9.47
C SER A 74 3.01 14.61 8.51
N TYR A 75 3.92 13.65 8.37
CA TYR A 75 5.02 13.75 7.40
C TYR A 75 4.53 13.60 5.96
N TYR A 76 3.63 12.65 5.73
CA TYR A 76 2.95 12.52 4.44
C TYR A 76 2.27 13.84 4.05
N LYS A 77 1.47 14.41 4.96
CA LYS A 77 0.77 15.68 4.77
C LYS A 77 1.74 16.82 4.45
N THR A 78 2.85 16.90 5.16
CA THR A 78 3.90 17.91 4.91
C THR A 78 4.45 17.83 3.47
N ILE A 79 4.66 16.62 2.93
CA ILE A 79 5.15 16.43 1.56
C ILE A 79 4.11 16.83 0.50
N VAL A 80 2.84 16.58 0.79
CA VAL A 80 1.72 16.93 -0.09
C VAL A 80 1.50 18.44 -0.12
N GLU A 81 1.47 19.10 1.04
CA GLU A 81 1.08 20.52 1.16
C GLU A 81 2.21 21.50 0.82
N GLU A 82 3.45 21.20 1.23
CA GLU A 82 4.55 22.15 1.12
C GLU A 82 5.00 22.34 -0.35
N ARG A 83 5.07 23.59 -0.83
CA ARG A 83 5.55 23.90 -2.19
C ARG A 83 6.75 24.84 -2.12
N PRO A 84 7.88 24.56 -2.81
CA PRO A 84 8.17 23.44 -3.72
C PRO A 84 8.50 22.11 -3.01
N PHE A 85 8.55 20.99 -3.75
CA PHE A 85 8.80 19.64 -3.19
C PHE A 85 10.09 19.55 -2.36
N VAL A 86 11.15 20.23 -2.82
CA VAL A 86 12.44 20.27 -2.12
C VAL A 86 12.31 20.93 -0.74
N ALA A 87 11.41 21.91 -0.58
CA ALA A 87 11.15 22.53 0.71
C ALA A 87 10.53 21.50 1.69
N GLY A 88 9.56 20.71 1.22
CA GLY A 88 8.99 19.61 2.00
C GLY A 88 10.05 18.60 2.45
N ILE A 89 10.90 18.13 1.53
CA ILE A 89 11.99 17.20 1.87
C ILE A 89 12.99 17.83 2.85
N SER A 90 13.36 19.10 2.67
CA SER A 90 14.28 19.78 3.59
C SER A 90 13.71 19.90 5.01
N LYS A 91 12.40 20.13 5.13
CA LYS A 91 11.68 20.19 6.42
C LYS A 91 11.67 18.84 7.13
N LEU A 92 11.62 17.74 6.38
CA LEU A 92 11.78 16.39 6.92
C LEU A 92 13.23 16.05 7.30
N MET A 93 14.22 16.57 6.57
CA MET A 93 15.64 16.31 6.86
C MET A 93 16.17 17.13 8.04
N TYR A 94 15.59 18.30 8.29
CA TYR A 94 16.00 19.22 9.35
C TYR A 94 14.82 19.54 10.28
N ASP A 95 14.23 18.50 10.86
CA ASP A 95 13.08 18.68 11.76
C ASP A 95 13.55 19.08 13.18
N ARG A 96 12.92 20.15 13.69
CA ARG A 96 13.14 20.71 15.04
C ARG A 96 11.96 20.50 15.98
N LEU A 97 10.82 20.04 15.46
CA LEU A 97 9.57 19.94 16.21
C LEU A 97 9.59 18.75 17.17
N VAL A 98 10.27 17.67 16.80
CA VAL A 98 10.35 16.45 17.62
C VAL A 98 11.43 16.56 18.69
N GLU A 99 12.60 17.11 18.37
CA GLU A 99 13.72 17.26 19.32
C GLU A 99 14.35 18.65 19.24
N TYR A 100 13.93 19.55 20.14
CA TYR A 100 14.63 20.82 20.33
C TYR A 100 15.78 20.65 21.34
N PRO A 101 16.99 21.20 21.12
CA PRO A 101 17.39 22.19 20.11
C PRO A 101 18.12 21.63 18.88
N LYS A 102 18.22 20.30 18.72
CA LYS A 102 19.06 19.68 17.69
C LYS A 102 18.22 19.16 16.53
N ASP A 103 18.54 19.61 15.33
CA ASP A 103 17.89 19.14 14.10
C ASP A 103 18.13 17.64 13.92
N VAL A 104 17.05 16.88 13.73
CA VAL A 104 17.09 15.44 13.48
C VAL A 104 16.61 15.14 12.07
N ASN A 105 17.32 14.23 11.40
CA ASN A 105 16.88 13.73 10.11
C ASN A 105 15.75 12.73 10.32
N ALA A 106 14.51 13.21 10.23
CA ALA A 106 13.31 12.39 10.41
C ALA A 106 13.25 11.25 9.38
N PHE A 107 13.75 11.50 8.16
CA PHE A 107 13.71 10.55 7.04
C PHE A 107 14.33 9.19 7.39
N ASN A 108 15.58 9.20 7.87
CA ASN A 108 16.30 7.97 8.20
C ASN A 108 16.00 7.49 9.62
N ARG A 109 15.73 8.41 10.55
CA ARG A 109 15.56 8.05 11.97
C ARG A 109 14.24 7.33 12.23
N PHE A 110 13.16 7.76 11.57
CA PHE A 110 11.82 7.23 11.79
C PHE A 110 11.35 6.31 10.66
N ASN A 111 12.23 5.99 9.69
CA ASN A 111 11.93 5.11 8.55
C ASN A 111 10.68 5.55 7.76
N ILE A 112 10.47 6.86 7.61
CA ILE A 112 9.29 7.47 6.96
C ILE A 112 9.34 7.38 5.42
N HIS A 113 10.10 6.42 4.88
CA HIS A 113 10.27 6.21 3.45
C HIS A 113 8.95 5.93 2.72
N PRO A 114 8.06 5.02 3.18
CA PRO A 114 6.82 4.76 2.47
C PRO A 114 5.90 5.99 2.48
N GLU A 115 5.87 6.79 3.55
CA GLU A 115 5.04 7.99 3.66
C GLU A 115 5.50 9.06 2.64
N VAL A 116 6.81 9.29 2.53
CA VAL A 116 7.37 10.23 1.54
C VAL A 116 7.11 9.73 0.12
N LEU A 117 7.22 8.43 -0.13
CA LEU A 117 6.93 7.84 -1.42
C LEU A 117 5.46 8.03 -1.81
N ILE A 118 4.52 7.69 -0.92
CA ILE A 118 3.08 7.85 -1.16
C ILE A 118 2.73 9.33 -1.36
N GLY A 119 3.31 10.24 -0.58
CA GLY A 119 3.12 11.69 -0.73
C GLY A 119 3.63 12.22 -2.07
N SER A 120 4.79 11.73 -2.51
CA SER A 120 5.36 12.09 -3.81
C SER A 120 4.50 11.60 -4.97
N ILE A 121 3.97 10.36 -4.87
CA ILE A 121 3.03 9.80 -5.85
C ILE A 121 1.75 10.64 -5.89
N TYR A 122 1.15 10.93 -4.72
CA TYR A 122 -0.06 11.76 -4.67
C TYR A 122 0.16 13.12 -5.32
N ARG A 123 1.23 13.82 -4.99
CA ARG A 123 1.56 15.13 -5.57
C ARG A 123 1.72 15.09 -7.09
N TYR A 124 2.27 14.00 -7.64
CA TYR A 124 2.40 13.81 -9.07
C TYR A 124 1.03 13.63 -9.75
N PHE A 125 0.12 12.89 -9.11
CA PHE A 125 -1.22 12.64 -9.63
C PHE A 125 -2.28 13.68 -9.20
N GLU A 126 -1.98 14.57 -8.26
CA GLU A 126 -2.89 15.59 -7.71
C GLU A 126 -3.62 16.38 -8.82
N PRO A 127 -2.95 16.87 -9.89
CA PRO A 127 -3.64 17.61 -10.94
C PRO A 127 -4.67 16.78 -11.71
N LEU A 128 -4.45 15.46 -11.84
CA LEU A 128 -5.38 14.55 -12.50
C LEU A 128 -6.56 14.17 -11.57
N LEU A 129 -6.26 13.95 -10.30
CA LEU A 129 -7.21 13.49 -9.29
C LEU A 129 -8.13 14.60 -8.78
N ASN A 130 -7.79 15.88 -8.99
CA ASN A 130 -8.61 17.03 -8.57
C ASN A 130 -9.87 17.26 -9.43
N THR A 131 -10.23 16.30 -10.29
CA THR A 131 -11.45 16.34 -11.10
C THR A 131 -12.67 15.89 -10.28
N THR A 132 -13.85 16.45 -10.54
CA THR A 132 -15.12 16.12 -9.86
C THR A 132 -15.51 14.63 -9.91
N ALA A 133 -14.95 13.85 -10.83
CA ALA A 133 -15.15 12.40 -10.90
C ALA A 133 -14.52 11.64 -9.72
N HIS A 134 -13.49 12.19 -9.08
CA HIS A 134 -12.68 11.52 -8.05
C HIS A 134 -12.80 12.17 -6.67
N ARG A 135 -13.69 13.16 -6.54
CA ARG A 135 -13.94 13.93 -5.32
C ARG A 135 -15.45 14.20 -5.22
N GLN A 136 -16.12 13.56 -4.27
CA GLN A 136 -17.52 13.79 -3.96
C GLN A 136 -17.63 14.54 -2.64
N CYS A 137 -18.24 15.73 -2.65
CA CYS A 137 -18.40 16.57 -1.47
C CYS A 137 -19.83 16.52 -0.97
N HIS A 138 -20.00 16.45 0.35
CA HIS A 138 -21.28 16.45 1.04
C HIS A 138 -21.18 17.28 2.31
N MET A 139 -22.31 17.83 2.77
CA MET A 139 -22.35 18.59 4.01
C MET A 139 -22.50 17.64 5.20
N VAL A 140 -21.62 17.78 6.19
CA VAL A 140 -21.62 16.99 7.43
C VAL A 140 -22.06 17.88 8.59
N ASP A 141 -23.02 17.40 9.37
CA ASP A 141 -23.44 18.02 10.62
C ASP A 141 -22.49 17.60 11.76
N ARG A 142 -22.03 18.58 12.54
CA ARG A 142 -21.07 18.39 13.64
C ARG A 142 -21.74 18.36 15.02
N GLY A 143 -23.07 18.39 15.09
CA GLY A 143 -23.84 18.34 16.33
C GLY A 143 -24.48 19.69 16.71
N GLU A 144 -25.19 19.69 17.84
CA GLU A 144 -26.07 20.80 18.21
C GLU A 144 -25.36 22.16 18.30
N GLY A 145 -25.83 23.13 17.52
CA GLY A 145 -25.36 24.51 17.53
C GLY A 145 -24.13 24.80 16.66
N LEU A 146 -23.60 23.82 15.92
CA LEU A 146 -22.49 24.03 14.99
C LEU A 146 -22.99 24.13 13.55
N ALA A 147 -22.44 25.08 12.78
CA ALA A 147 -22.73 25.18 11.35
C ALA A 147 -22.19 23.94 10.61
N PRO A 148 -22.96 23.37 9.67
CA PRO A 148 -22.53 22.21 8.89
C PRO A 148 -21.32 22.58 8.02
N VAL A 149 -20.41 21.64 7.84
CA VAL A 149 -19.15 21.85 7.10
C VAL A 149 -19.12 20.93 5.89
N GLU A 150 -18.60 21.43 4.78
CA GLU A 150 -18.38 20.62 3.58
C GLU A 150 -17.25 19.62 3.82
N SER A 151 -17.54 18.33 3.69
CA SER A 151 -16.57 17.24 3.74
C SER A 151 -16.55 16.52 2.40
N CYS A 152 -15.35 16.36 1.83
CA CYS A 152 -15.16 15.66 0.58
C CYS A 152 -14.59 14.27 0.82
N VAL A 153 -15.01 13.30 0.00
CA VAL A 153 -14.52 11.92 -0.02
C VAL A 153 -14.07 11.55 -1.43
N GLY A 154 -13.19 10.56 -1.52
CA GLY A 154 -12.66 10.06 -2.78
C GLY A 154 -11.13 10.16 -2.87
N ILE A 155 -10.57 9.51 -3.89
CA ILE A 155 -9.11 9.39 -4.08
C ILE A 155 -8.41 10.73 -4.33
N GLY A 156 -9.16 11.78 -4.70
CA GLY A 156 -8.64 13.14 -4.79
C GLY A 156 -8.34 13.78 -3.43
N GLN A 157 -8.83 13.23 -2.33
CA GLN A 157 -8.55 13.71 -0.97
C GLN A 157 -7.25 13.07 -0.42
N PRO A 158 -6.32 13.85 0.13
CA PRO A 158 -5.00 13.35 0.50
C PRO A 158 -5.08 12.26 1.57
N ILE A 159 -5.98 12.39 2.54
CA ILE A 159 -6.17 11.42 3.62
C ILE A 159 -6.74 10.08 3.13
N ILE A 160 -7.68 10.12 2.19
CA ILE A 160 -8.29 8.92 1.61
C ILE A 160 -7.29 8.21 0.70
N PHE A 161 -6.54 8.98 -0.11
CA PHE A 161 -5.47 8.42 -0.94
C PHE A 161 -4.41 7.69 -0.09
N TYR A 162 -4.02 8.28 1.03
CA TYR A 162 -3.08 7.68 1.97
C TYR A 162 -3.59 6.36 2.56
N LEU A 163 -4.86 6.32 3.02
CA LEU A 163 -5.48 5.10 3.55
C LEU A 163 -5.60 4.00 2.49
N GLU A 164 -6.00 4.35 1.27
CA GLU A 164 -6.07 3.41 0.15
C GLU A 164 -4.70 2.77 -0.12
N ALA A 165 -3.63 3.58 -0.15
CA ALA A 165 -2.27 3.08 -0.31
C ALA A 165 -1.86 2.13 0.83
N ILE A 166 -2.19 2.45 2.08
CA ILE A 166 -1.91 1.57 3.23
C ILE A 166 -2.64 0.24 3.10
N TRP A 167 -3.92 0.25 2.76
CA TRP A 167 -4.67 -1.00 2.61
C TRP A 167 -4.11 -1.86 1.47
N TRP A 168 -3.67 -1.25 0.37
CA TRP A 168 -2.97 -1.97 -0.70
C TRP A 168 -1.66 -2.60 -0.21
N LEU A 169 -0.85 -1.85 0.55
CA LEU A 169 0.37 -2.37 1.16
C LEU A 169 0.08 -3.52 2.14
N ALA A 170 -0.99 -3.43 2.94
CA ALA A 170 -1.43 -4.51 3.81
C ALA A 170 -1.86 -5.76 3.02
N GLY A 171 -2.54 -5.60 1.88
CA GLY A 171 -2.83 -6.71 0.98
C GLY A 171 -1.55 -7.36 0.43
N LEU A 172 -0.58 -6.54 0.01
CA LEU A 172 0.71 -7.01 -0.50
C LEU A 172 1.55 -7.73 0.56
N THR A 173 1.52 -7.31 1.82
CA THR A 173 2.25 -8.00 2.89
C THR A 173 1.68 -9.41 3.12
N VAL A 174 0.35 -9.56 3.12
CA VAL A 174 -0.30 -10.89 3.18
C VAL A 174 0.06 -11.75 1.97
N ALA A 175 0.07 -11.17 0.77
CA ALA A 175 0.51 -11.88 -0.44
C ALA A 175 1.97 -12.37 -0.31
N GLY A 176 2.86 -11.49 0.18
CA GLY A 176 4.27 -11.80 0.42
C GLY A 176 4.45 -12.92 1.44
N LEU A 177 3.73 -12.87 2.57
CA LEU A 177 3.74 -13.93 3.58
C LEU A 177 3.28 -15.27 2.99
N PHE A 178 2.21 -15.27 2.19
CA PHE A 178 1.74 -16.47 1.50
C PHE A 178 2.80 -17.03 0.55
N LEU A 179 3.42 -16.18 -0.28
CA LEU A 179 4.48 -16.61 -1.20
C LEU A 179 5.69 -17.17 -0.43
N HIS A 180 6.13 -16.51 0.64
CA HIS A 180 7.19 -17.01 1.51
C HIS A 180 6.84 -18.37 2.12
N ALA A 181 5.60 -18.56 2.59
CA ALA A 181 5.14 -19.85 3.11
C ALA A 181 5.18 -20.95 2.04
N THR A 182 4.78 -20.64 0.79
CA THR A 182 4.88 -21.61 -0.32
C THR A 182 6.32 -21.94 -0.71
N ALA A 183 7.23 -20.95 -0.63
CA ALA A 183 8.65 -21.15 -0.90
C ALA A 183 9.28 -22.07 0.16
N LEU A 184 9.03 -21.81 1.44
CA LEU A 184 9.51 -22.63 2.55
C LEU A 184 9.02 -24.08 2.46
N ARG A 185 7.75 -24.29 2.06
CA ARG A 185 7.21 -25.63 1.80
C ARG A 185 8.03 -26.40 0.76
N SER A 186 8.48 -25.72 -0.29
CA SER A 186 9.25 -26.38 -1.36
C SER A 186 10.66 -26.78 -0.89
N VAL A 187 11.31 -25.92 -0.09
CA VAL A 187 12.61 -26.20 0.53
C VAL A 187 12.53 -27.37 1.50
N PHE A 188 11.55 -27.36 2.41
CA PHE A 188 11.40 -28.43 3.41
C PHE A 188 11.14 -29.79 2.76
N ARG A 189 10.32 -29.83 1.70
CA ARG A 189 10.09 -31.06 0.93
C ARG A 189 11.40 -31.57 0.32
N ASN A 190 12.21 -30.70 -0.29
CA ASN A 190 13.48 -31.10 -0.88
C ASN A 190 14.50 -31.60 0.17
N CYS A 191 14.46 -31.06 1.39
CA CYS A 191 15.30 -31.52 2.50
C CYS A 191 14.88 -32.92 3.00
N LEU A 192 13.58 -33.18 3.10
CA LEU A 192 13.04 -34.48 3.53
C LEU A 192 13.32 -35.62 2.54
N TYR A 193 13.54 -35.31 1.25
CA TYR A 193 13.90 -36.30 0.23
C TYR A 193 15.39 -36.69 0.27
N PHE A 194 16.23 -35.96 1.02
CA PHE A 194 17.67 -36.20 1.10
C PHE A 194 18.09 -36.95 2.39
N LEU A 195 17.12 -37.32 3.23
CA LEU A 195 17.29 -38.03 4.49
C LEU A 195 16.59 -39.40 4.40
#